data_AF-A0A918W1W8-F1
#
_entry.id   AF-A0A918W1W8-F1
#
_cell.length_a   1.000
_cell.length_b   1.000
_cell.length_c   1.000
_cell.angle_alpha   90.00
_cell.angle_beta   90.00
_cell.angle_gamma   90.00
#
_symmetry.space_group_name_H-M   'P 1'
#
loop_
_entity.id
_entity.type
_entity.pdbx_description
1 polymer ?
#
loop_
_entity_poly.entity_id
_entity_poly.type
_entity_poly.pdbx_seq_one_letter_code
_entity_poly.pdbx_strand_id
1 'polypeptide(L)'
;MQLHQRCLSQFFEVLVINTDCDYREVCDNFQPDIALFESGYKTQIARKIKIKNTHCHPQVPKLGLHNGDGWCDCRSGFISDMDNWGIDTFFSISTTTAEHTPGLAENFFTWPNFIDSEICRDYHQTKVIPVMFSGYVNALYPWREKMNPIIASCYPTLIFPHKGYESHSPVMIFGEEYARTINASWFVPACGTVAREMVRKHLEIPGSRSCLITERSPVLEAAGFEDMVNCVFADENNVLDKMDFLFSDKEKLVALIENGYEMVHRHHTMKQRDQIYQWFVLQKELRSDQRIIQEGPFGALKVVQRLSREKTLHISGIGIHLECLRQGNLSFQEGNYDEAIARYKECEHMIPWMSEAKLNLTRCFLKKGEPRKALETILNPIQANLGSYGAHEPDPVEWAYYLVALLCNGQLSQAFIRKEQFSKLVHPVLKKVHEVIDVLHYSEELKVDPGKEKIRKSIHQVAPHEVSWYGDLHLMLLNCNQSEYDSRLHAWYTKEEDPSVVKRLKKWILVLHSNIWLKGITLLNDLFEILKIPNRRKGLPSVSIEDYAVRLGKGLKAEKLRKFFNH
;
A
#
# COMPACT_ATOMS: atom_id res chain seq x y z
N MET A 1 0.53 -17.51 -5.63
CA MET A 1 -0.04 -18.26 -4.49
C MET A 1 0.69 -19.58 -4.23
N GLN A 2 0.92 -20.44 -5.23
CA GLN A 2 1.64 -21.72 -5.02
C GLN A 2 3.05 -21.56 -4.42
N LEU A 3 3.80 -20.51 -4.78
CA LEU A 3 5.19 -20.37 -4.31
C LEU A 3 5.31 -20.05 -2.79
N HIS A 4 4.45 -19.19 -2.24
CA HIS A 4 4.46 -18.91 -0.80
C HIS A 4 4.08 -20.15 0.00
N GLN A 5 3.07 -20.90 -0.47
CA GLN A 5 2.70 -22.18 0.13
C GLN A 5 3.87 -23.18 0.11
N ARG A 6 4.55 -23.34 -1.03
CA ARG A 6 5.73 -24.22 -1.14
C ARG A 6 6.86 -23.83 -0.19
N CYS A 7 7.08 -22.53 -0.03
CA CYS A 7 8.09 -21.98 0.87
C CYS A 7 7.73 -22.25 2.34
N LEU A 8 6.51 -21.93 2.75
CA LEU A 8 6.01 -22.23 4.09
C LEU A 8 6.05 -23.73 4.39
N SER A 9 5.79 -24.57 3.38
CA SER A 9 5.83 -26.04 3.50
C SER A 9 7.24 -26.60 3.75
N GLN A 10 8.29 -25.78 3.66
CA GLN A 10 9.63 -26.17 4.12
C GLN A 10 9.73 -26.22 5.65
N PHE A 11 8.84 -25.52 6.36
CA PHE A 11 8.93 -25.29 7.81
C PHE A 11 7.65 -25.65 8.57
N PHE A 12 6.53 -25.75 7.88
CA PHE A 12 5.20 -25.98 8.44
C PHE A 12 4.44 -27.04 7.65
N GLU A 13 3.48 -27.69 8.31
CA GLU A 13 2.36 -28.31 7.60
C GLU A 13 1.35 -27.21 7.24
N VAL A 14 1.12 -26.98 5.94
CA VAL A 14 0.37 -25.81 5.46
C VAL A 14 -1.02 -26.21 4.96
N LEU A 15 -2.05 -25.73 5.66
CA LEU A 15 -3.44 -25.72 5.18
C LEU A 15 -3.78 -24.35 4.59
N VAL A 16 -4.29 -24.33 3.35
CA VAL A 16 -4.71 -23.09 2.68
C VAL A 16 -6.23 -22.98 2.70
N ILE A 17 -6.74 -21.90 3.30
CA ILE A 17 -8.16 -21.54 3.24
C ILE A 17 -8.32 -20.37 2.26
N ASN A 18 -8.89 -20.65 1.08
CA ASN A 18 -9.06 -19.67 0.00
C ASN A 18 -10.53 -19.37 -0.33
N THR A 19 -11.44 -19.66 0.60
CA THR A 19 -12.88 -19.42 0.50
C THR A 19 -13.39 -18.70 1.74
N ASP A 20 -14.57 -18.07 1.64
CA ASP A 20 -15.22 -17.44 2.80
C ASP A 20 -15.33 -18.45 3.95
N CYS A 21 -14.94 -18.03 5.16
CA CYS A 21 -14.85 -18.95 6.29
C CYS A 21 -15.20 -18.27 7.62
N ASP A 22 -15.47 -19.12 8.62
CA ASP A 22 -15.52 -18.74 10.02
C ASP A 22 -14.22 -19.16 10.69
N TYR A 23 -13.45 -18.19 11.21
CA TYR A 23 -12.15 -18.48 11.81
C TYR A 23 -12.26 -19.38 13.05
N ARG A 24 -13.37 -19.31 13.80
CA ARG A 24 -13.60 -20.19 14.95
C ARG A 24 -13.68 -21.64 14.49
N GLU A 25 -14.50 -21.92 13.48
CA GLU A 25 -14.67 -23.28 12.95
C GLU A 25 -13.37 -23.83 12.36
N VAL A 26 -12.59 -22.98 11.67
CA VAL A 26 -11.26 -23.35 11.17
C VAL A 26 -10.35 -23.75 12.33
N CYS A 27 -10.30 -22.96 13.41
CA CYS A 27 -9.49 -23.29 14.58
C CYS A 27 -9.97 -24.54 15.32
N ASP A 28 -11.28 -24.71 15.48
CA ASP A 28 -11.87 -25.87 16.16
C ASP A 28 -11.58 -27.18 15.41
N ASN A 29 -11.66 -27.15 14.08
CA ASN A 29 -11.48 -28.33 13.23
C ASN A 29 -10.01 -28.71 13.00
N PHE A 30 -9.14 -27.72 12.80
CA PHE A 30 -7.75 -27.96 12.38
C PHE A 30 -6.72 -27.71 13.47
N GLN A 31 -7.11 -27.07 14.57
CA GLN A 31 -6.24 -26.80 15.74
C GLN A 31 -4.86 -26.22 15.36
N PRO A 32 -4.80 -25.14 14.57
CA PRO A 32 -3.52 -24.63 14.07
C PRO A 32 -2.66 -24.04 15.19
N ASP A 33 -1.36 -24.29 15.11
CA ASP A 33 -0.36 -23.65 15.95
C ASP A 33 -0.19 -22.15 15.68
N ILE A 34 -0.41 -21.72 14.44
CA ILE A 34 -0.29 -20.33 13.97
C ILE A 34 -1.20 -20.11 12.76
N ALA A 35 -1.73 -18.89 12.61
CA ALA A 35 -2.51 -18.50 11.44
C ALA A 35 -1.87 -17.31 10.72
N LEU A 36 -1.70 -17.42 9.39
CA LEU A 36 -1.18 -16.37 8.52
C LEU A 36 -2.30 -15.83 7.63
N PHE A 37 -2.58 -14.53 7.72
CA PHE A 37 -3.62 -13.83 6.99
C PHE A 37 -3.01 -13.05 5.84
N GLU A 38 -3.14 -13.55 4.62
CA GLU A 38 -2.67 -12.86 3.41
C GLU A 38 -3.67 -11.80 2.94
N SER A 39 -3.20 -10.57 2.76
CA SER A 39 -4.00 -9.47 2.20
C SER A 39 -3.09 -8.42 1.52
N GLY A 40 -3.65 -7.30 1.07
CA GLY A 40 -2.88 -6.23 0.43
C GLY A 40 -2.53 -6.46 -1.05
N TYR A 41 -3.28 -7.35 -1.72
CA TYR A 41 -3.16 -7.60 -3.15
C TYR A 41 -4.55 -7.60 -3.82
N LYS A 42 -4.62 -7.08 -5.05
CA LYS A 42 -5.84 -7.06 -5.84
C LYS A 42 -5.56 -7.34 -7.32
N THR A 43 -6.39 -8.17 -7.93
CA THR A 43 -6.51 -8.32 -9.39
C THR A 43 -7.98 -8.42 -9.79
N GLN A 44 -8.30 -8.32 -11.08
CA GLN A 44 -9.66 -8.55 -11.56
C GLN A 44 -10.17 -9.99 -11.35
N ILE A 45 -9.25 -10.94 -11.22
CA ILE A 45 -9.57 -12.37 -11.04
C ILE A 45 -9.57 -12.80 -9.57
N ALA A 46 -8.94 -12.03 -8.68
CA ALA A 46 -8.92 -12.31 -7.25
C ALA A 46 -10.13 -11.68 -6.56
N ARG A 47 -10.73 -12.44 -5.65
CA ARG A 47 -11.83 -11.97 -4.79
C ARG A 47 -11.34 -11.93 -3.34
N LYS A 48 -11.64 -10.83 -2.65
CA LYS A 48 -11.44 -10.73 -1.20
C LYS A 48 -12.33 -11.74 -0.46
N ILE A 49 -11.71 -12.54 0.40
CA ILE A 49 -12.37 -13.55 1.23
C ILE A 49 -13.01 -12.89 2.44
N LYS A 50 -14.23 -13.30 2.79
CA LYS A 50 -14.90 -12.88 4.04
C LYS A 50 -14.52 -13.84 5.15
N ILE A 51 -13.85 -13.32 6.18
CA ILE A 51 -13.45 -14.09 7.37
C ILE A 51 -14.21 -13.55 8.57
N LYS A 52 -14.99 -14.40 9.23
CA LYS A 52 -15.75 -14.05 10.45
C LYS A 52 -15.03 -14.51 11.71
N ASN A 53 -15.43 -13.95 12.85
CA ASN A 53 -15.04 -14.42 14.18
C ASN A 53 -13.52 -14.52 14.43
N THR A 54 -12.74 -13.63 13.79
CA THR A 54 -11.27 -13.55 13.86
C THR A 54 -10.71 -13.25 15.25
N HIS A 55 -11.54 -12.81 16.20
CA HIS A 55 -11.17 -12.60 17.60
C HIS A 55 -11.34 -13.85 18.49
N CYS A 56 -11.87 -14.95 17.94
CA CYS A 56 -11.90 -16.24 18.65
C CYS A 56 -10.50 -16.85 18.70
N HIS A 57 -10.28 -17.79 19.62
CA HIS A 57 -8.99 -18.46 19.84
C HIS A 57 -7.82 -17.49 20.00
N PRO A 58 -7.85 -16.55 20.97
CA PRO A 58 -6.78 -15.57 21.16
C PRO A 58 -5.41 -16.21 21.48
N GLN A 59 -5.40 -17.48 21.87
CA GLN A 59 -4.18 -18.27 22.09
C GLN A 59 -3.46 -18.69 20.81
N VAL A 60 -4.12 -18.68 19.65
CA VAL A 60 -3.50 -18.97 18.35
C VAL A 60 -2.86 -17.69 17.84
N PRO A 61 -1.52 -17.60 17.72
CA PRO A 61 -0.85 -16.44 17.18
C PRO A 61 -1.29 -16.16 15.74
N LYS A 62 -1.51 -14.89 15.42
CA LYS A 62 -1.92 -14.43 14.09
C LYS A 62 -0.89 -13.48 13.51
N LEU A 63 -0.53 -13.71 12.26
CA LEU A 63 0.35 -12.87 11.47
C LEU A 63 -0.38 -12.34 10.24
N GLY A 64 -0.09 -11.09 9.85
CA GLY A 64 -0.51 -10.56 8.55
C GLY A 64 0.59 -10.74 7.53
N LEU A 65 0.25 -11.15 6.30
CA LEU A 65 1.17 -11.13 5.16
C LEU A 65 0.70 -10.07 4.16
N HIS A 66 1.46 -8.98 4.05
CA HIS A 66 1.28 -7.99 2.99
C HIS A 66 1.92 -8.53 1.70
N ASN A 67 1.09 -9.10 0.83
CA ASN A 67 1.52 -9.66 -0.46
C ASN A 67 1.45 -8.62 -1.59
N GLY A 68 2.08 -7.47 -1.39
CA GLY A 68 2.10 -6.39 -2.37
C GLY A 68 3.40 -5.61 -2.33
N ASP A 69 3.62 -4.80 -3.36
CA ASP A 69 4.74 -3.87 -3.43
C ASP A 69 4.63 -2.85 -2.29
N GLY A 70 5.77 -2.36 -1.78
CA GLY A 70 5.81 -1.44 -0.65
C GLY A 70 5.05 -0.13 -0.88
N TRP A 71 4.80 0.25 -2.13
CA TRP A 71 4.12 1.48 -2.55
C TRP A 71 2.69 1.24 -3.10
N CYS A 72 2.19 0.00 -3.02
CA CYS A 72 0.87 -0.40 -3.53
C CYS A 72 -0.29 0.41 -2.89
N ASP A 73 -1.36 0.67 -3.64
CA ASP A 73 -2.58 1.33 -3.16
C ASP A 73 -3.42 0.47 -2.21
N CYS A 74 -3.18 -0.84 -2.21
CA CYS A 74 -3.85 -1.80 -1.32
C CYS A 74 -3.36 -1.72 0.14
N ARG A 75 -2.29 -0.96 0.44
CA ARG A 75 -1.73 -0.82 1.80
C ARG A 75 -2.76 -0.35 2.82
N SER A 76 -3.48 0.73 2.52
CA SER A 76 -4.52 1.23 3.43
C SER A 76 -5.56 0.15 3.73
N GLY A 77 -5.91 -0.65 2.71
CA GLY A 77 -6.87 -1.73 2.80
C GLY A 77 -6.34 -2.90 3.63
N PHE A 78 -5.07 -3.27 3.43
CA PHE A 78 -4.37 -4.27 4.23
C PHE A 78 -4.42 -3.90 5.70
N ILE A 79 -4.06 -2.67 6.05
CA ILE A 79 -4.04 -2.26 7.45
C ILE A 79 -5.48 -2.21 8.01
N SER A 80 -6.47 -1.85 7.20
CA SER A 80 -7.89 -1.90 7.58
C SER A 80 -8.31 -3.33 7.95
N ASP A 81 -7.88 -4.31 7.15
CA ASP A 81 -8.14 -5.73 7.43
C ASP A 81 -7.42 -6.20 8.69
N MET A 82 -6.15 -5.87 8.85
CA MET A 82 -5.36 -6.25 10.03
C MET A 82 -5.98 -5.74 11.33
N ASP A 83 -6.42 -4.47 11.37
CA ASP A 83 -7.06 -3.93 12.55
C ASP A 83 -8.41 -4.59 12.85
N ASN A 84 -9.21 -4.88 11.81
CA ASN A 84 -10.47 -5.63 11.96
C ASN A 84 -10.25 -7.09 12.39
N TRP A 85 -9.13 -7.70 12.03
CA TRP A 85 -8.78 -9.07 12.43
C TRP A 85 -8.03 -9.13 13.76
N GLY A 86 -7.71 -7.98 14.35
CA GLY A 86 -6.95 -7.88 15.59
C GLY A 86 -5.53 -8.44 15.43
N ILE A 87 -4.87 -8.11 14.33
CA ILE A 87 -3.51 -8.52 13.99
C ILE A 87 -2.62 -7.28 14.00
N ASP A 88 -1.50 -7.34 14.71
CA ASP A 88 -0.57 -6.21 14.89
C ASP A 88 0.86 -6.53 14.47
N THR A 89 1.12 -7.74 13.98
CA THR A 89 2.43 -8.19 13.52
C THR A 89 2.34 -8.63 12.07
N PHE A 90 3.22 -8.09 11.23
CA PHE A 90 3.11 -8.20 9.78
C PHE A 90 4.43 -8.66 9.16
N PHE A 91 4.33 -9.47 8.12
CA PHE A 91 5.40 -9.76 7.18
C PHE A 91 5.07 -9.13 5.83
N SER A 92 6.08 -8.63 5.14
CA SER A 92 5.95 -8.15 3.76
C SER A 92 7.00 -8.77 2.86
N ILE A 93 6.62 -9.07 1.62
CA ILE A 93 7.55 -9.55 0.60
C ILE A 93 8.45 -8.43 0.04
N SER A 94 8.00 -7.18 0.13
CA SER A 94 8.73 -6.01 -0.34
C SER A 94 9.61 -5.46 0.78
N THR A 95 10.92 -5.43 0.52
CA THR A 95 11.97 -4.96 1.43
C THR A 95 11.83 -3.48 1.80
N THR A 96 11.09 -2.71 1.01
CA THR A 96 10.91 -1.25 1.20
C THR A 96 9.56 -0.92 1.85
N THR A 97 8.76 -1.91 2.27
CA THR A 97 7.42 -1.64 2.84
C THR A 97 7.45 -0.69 4.05
N ALA A 98 8.45 -0.83 4.91
CA ALA A 98 8.62 0.04 6.08
C ALA A 98 8.96 1.49 5.71
N GLU A 99 9.68 1.71 4.61
CA GLU A 99 9.98 3.05 4.07
C GLU A 99 8.70 3.77 3.63
N HIS A 100 7.75 3.03 3.06
CA HIS A 100 6.49 3.55 2.54
C HIS A 100 5.37 3.56 3.59
N THR A 101 5.53 2.81 4.69
CA THR A 101 4.53 2.74 5.78
C THR A 101 5.20 2.92 7.15
N PRO A 102 5.91 4.04 7.37
CA PRO A 102 6.80 4.21 8.52
C PRO A 102 6.07 4.20 9.88
N GLY A 103 4.79 4.58 9.95
CA GLY A 103 3.99 4.48 11.17
C GLY A 103 3.77 3.04 11.67
N LEU A 104 3.99 2.05 10.81
CA LEU A 104 3.89 0.63 11.10
C LEU A 104 5.24 -0.09 11.02
N ALA A 105 6.35 0.62 10.77
CA ALA A 105 7.66 -0.01 10.57
C ALA A 105 8.08 -0.93 11.73
N GLU A 106 7.77 -0.58 12.98
CA GLU A 106 8.10 -1.43 14.14
C GLU A 106 7.26 -2.72 14.21
N ASN A 107 6.15 -2.80 13.49
CA ASN A 107 5.26 -3.96 13.39
C ASN A 107 5.55 -4.81 12.15
N PHE A 108 6.41 -4.35 11.24
CA PHE A 108 6.75 -5.04 10.00
C PHE A 108 8.07 -5.81 10.13
N PHE A 109 8.04 -7.03 9.63
CA PHE A 109 9.20 -7.85 9.30
C PHE A 109 9.24 -8.06 7.78
N THR A 110 10.45 -8.23 7.25
CA THR A 110 10.63 -8.56 5.84
C THR A 110 10.70 -10.07 5.67
N TRP A 111 9.88 -10.61 4.76
CA TRP A 111 9.97 -11.98 4.25
C TRP A 111 10.33 -11.92 2.76
N PRO A 112 11.62 -11.70 2.44
CA PRO A 112 12.02 -11.18 1.14
C PRO A 112 11.78 -12.20 0.02
N ASN A 113 11.65 -11.70 -1.22
CA ASN A 113 11.58 -12.54 -2.42
C ASN A 113 12.71 -13.60 -2.48
N PHE A 114 12.41 -14.72 -3.11
CA PHE A 114 13.27 -15.90 -3.26
C PHE A 114 12.97 -16.61 -4.59
N ILE A 115 13.89 -17.48 -5.01
CA ILE A 115 13.70 -18.35 -6.17
C ILE A 115 13.13 -19.72 -5.79
N ASP A 116 12.48 -20.33 -6.76
CA ASP A 116 12.27 -21.78 -6.79
C ASP A 116 13.49 -22.44 -7.45
N SER A 117 14.34 -23.11 -6.66
CA SER A 117 15.58 -23.70 -7.18
C SER A 117 15.34 -24.94 -8.06
N GLU A 118 14.11 -25.47 -8.13
CA GLU A 118 13.77 -26.51 -9.11
C GLU A 118 13.51 -25.92 -10.51
N ILE A 119 13.07 -24.66 -10.56
CA ILE A 119 12.77 -23.92 -11.79
C ILE A 119 13.96 -23.05 -12.20
N CYS A 120 14.47 -22.21 -11.31
CA CYS A 120 15.65 -21.38 -11.54
C CYS A 120 16.90 -22.21 -11.22
N ARG A 121 17.41 -22.92 -12.22
CA ARG A 121 18.59 -23.78 -12.13
C ARG A 121 19.35 -23.79 -13.45
N ASP A 122 20.48 -24.48 -13.48
CA ASP A 122 21.13 -24.77 -14.74
C ASP A 122 20.33 -25.79 -15.57
N TYR A 123 20.05 -25.43 -16.82
CA TYR A 123 19.45 -26.31 -17.82
C TYR A 123 20.45 -26.75 -18.87
N HIS A 124 21.72 -26.35 -18.74
CA HIS A 124 22.79 -26.59 -19.70
C HIS A 124 22.45 -26.09 -21.11
N GLN A 125 21.73 -24.97 -21.20
CA GLN A 125 21.43 -24.34 -22.48
C GLN A 125 22.68 -23.71 -23.08
N THR A 126 22.83 -23.84 -24.40
CA THR A 126 23.83 -23.07 -25.12
C THR A 126 23.48 -21.58 -25.05
N LYS A 127 24.47 -20.74 -24.70
CA LYS A 127 24.32 -19.29 -24.60
C LYS A 127 24.23 -18.62 -25.98
N VAL A 128 23.04 -18.67 -26.60
CA VAL A 128 22.78 -18.16 -27.95
C VAL A 128 22.12 -16.78 -27.99
N ILE A 129 21.62 -16.28 -26.86
CA ILE A 129 20.99 -14.95 -26.77
C ILE A 129 21.98 -13.97 -26.12
N PRO A 130 22.49 -12.95 -26.82
CA PRO A 130 23.41 -11.98 -26.21
C PRO A 130 22.74 -11.18 -25.09
N VAL A 131 21.56 -10.64 -25.34
CA VAL A 131 20.79 -9.87 -24.35
C VAL A 131 19.32 -10.27 -24.39
N MET A 132 18.72 -10.47 -23.22
CA MET A 132 17.28 -10.69 -23.07
C MET A 132 16.65 -9.61 -22.20
N PHE A 133 15.63 -8.92 -22.70
CA PHE A 133 14.76 -8.07 -21.90
C PHE A 133 13.42 -8.76 -21.62
N SER A 134 12.91 -8.60 -20.40
CA SER A 134 11.58 -9.07 -20.03
C SER A 134 10.88 -8.11 -19.07
N GLY A 135 9.58 -7.93 -19.24
CA GLY A 135 8.76 -7.08 -18.36
C GLY A 135 8.18 -5.85 -19.03
N TYR A 136 7.62 -4.97 -18.19
CA TYR A 136 7.08 -3.68 -18.61
C TYR A 136 8.20 -2.66 -18.84
N VAL A 137 8.02 -1.78 -19.83
CA VAL A 137 8.86 -0.61 -20.06
C VAL A 137 7.93 0.60 -20.08
N ASN A 138 7.91 1.34 -18.98
CA ASN A 138 7.10 2.55 -18.78
C ASN A 138 7.70 3.37 -17.62
N ALA A 139 7.03 4.48 -17.26
CA ALA A 139 7.47 5.39 -16.20
C ALA A 139 7.66 4.75 -14.81
N LEU A 140 7.09 3.55 -14.54
CA LEU A 140 7.34 2.80 -13.30
C LEU A 140 8.73 2.13 -13.29
N TYR A 141 9.38 1.99 -14.45
CA TYR A 141 10.68 1.34 -14.62
C TYR A 141 11.67 2.28 -15.34
N PRO A 142 11.99 3.45 -14.79
CA PRO A 142 12.75 4.50 -15.49
C PRO A 142 14.14 4.03 -15.94
N TRP A 143 14.83 3.22 -15.13
CA TRP A 143 16.12 2.64 -15.54
C TRP A 143 15.98 1.75 -16.77
N ARG A 144 14.96 0.89 -16.80
CA ARG A 144 14.72 -0.01 -17.94
C ARG A 144 14.32 0.76 -19.20
N GLU A 145 13.54 1.82 -19.05
CA GLU A 145 13.16 2.73 -20.13
C GLU A 145 14.38 3.40 -20.77
N LYS A 146 15.39 3.76 -19.97
CA LYS A 146 16.67 4.28 -20.47
C LYS A 146 17.57 3.20 -21.06
N MET A 147 17.74 2.06 -20.38
CA MET A 147 18.71 1.02 -20.79
C MET A 147 18.32 0.30 -22.07
N ASN A 148 17.03 0.04 -22.28
CA ASN A 148 16.56 -0.74 -23.41
C ASN A 148 17.02 -0.19 -24.77
N PRO A 149 16.78 1.10 -25.13
CA PRO A 149 17.24 1.64 -26.41
C PRO A 149 18.78 1.69 -26.51
N ILE A 150 19.49 1.96 -25.41
CA ILE A 150 20.96 2.02 -25.40
C ILE A 150 21.54 0.64 -25.77
N ILE A 151 21.16 -0.40 -25.04
CA ILE A 151 21.67 -1.75 -25.25
C ILE A 151 21.20 -2.34 -26.58
N ALA A 152 19.92 -2.19 -26.93
CA ALA A 152 19.35 -2.74 -28.15
C ALA A 152 19.93 -2.10 -29.42
N SER A 153 20.52 -0.91 -29.33
CA SER A 153 21.18 -0.24 -30.45
C SER A 153 22.54 -0.84 -30.78
N CYS A 154 23.19 -1.51 -29.81
CA CYS A 154 24.54 -2.06 -29.94
C CYS A 154 24.57 -3.60 -29.97
N TYR A 155 23.62 -4.28 -29.34
CA TYR A 155 23.62 -5.74 -29.19
C TYR A 155 22.33 -6.39 -29.69
N PRO A 156 22.42 -7.57 -30.35
CA PRO A 156 21.25 -8.38 -30.65
C PRO A 156 20.48 -8.70 -29.37
N THR A 157 19.22 -8.25 -29.33
CA THR A 157 18.40 -8.26 -28.11
C THR A 157 17.09 -8.98 -28.37
N LEU A 158 16.80 -9.99 -27.54
CA LEU A 158 15.51 -10.66 -27.49
C LEU A 158 14.60 -9.98 -26.47
N ILE A 159 13.39 -9.55 -26.87
CA ILE A 159 12.48 -8.80 -26.01
C ILE A 159 11.19 -9.58 -25.80
N PHE A 160 10.86 -9.87 -24.55
CA PHE A 160 9.57 -10.42 -24.13
C PHE A 160 8.72 -9.32 -23.47
N PRO A 161 7.78 -8.70 -24.20
CA PRO A 161 6.93 -7.66 -23.65
C PRO A 161 5.96 -8.25 -22.63
N HIS A 162 5.78 -7.55 -21.50
CA HIS A 162 4.75 -7.90 -20.54
C HIS A 162 3.48 -7.11 -20.82
N LYS A 163 2.41 -7.79 -21.26
CA LYS A 163 1.11 -7.16 -21.55
C LYS A 163 0.21 -7.02 -20.32
N GLY A 164 0.67 -7.52 -19.18
CA GLY A 164 0.02 -7.39 -17.88
C GLY A 164 -0.35 -8.70 -17.24
N TYR A 165 -0.50 -8.66 -15.93
CA TYR A 165 -0.82 -9.84 -15.13
C TYR A 165 -2.20 -10.43 -15.46
N GLU A 166 -3.02 -9.68 -16.19
CA GLU A 166 -4.36 -10.07 -16.64
C GLU A 166 -4.39 -10.46 -18.12
N SER A 167 -3.24 -10.43 -18.80
CA SER A 167 -3.11 -10.80 -20.21
C SER A 167 -2.62 -12.24 -20.35
N HIS A 168 -3.46 -13.13 -20.87
CA HIS A 168 -3.01 -14.43 -21.40
C HIS A 168 -2.49 -14.24 -22.82
N SER A 169 -1.29 -13.66 -22.94
CA SER A 169 -0.65 -13.46 -24.23
C SER A 169 0.27 -14.64 -24.54
N PRO A 170 0.19 -15.27 -25.73
CA PRO A 170 1.10 -16.36 -26.11
C PRO A 170 2.56 -15.90 -26.25
N VAL A 171 2.81 -14.59 -26.26
CA VAL A 171 4.17 -14.01 -26.27
C VAL A 171 4.74 -13.80 -24.86
N MET A 172 3.95 -14.05 -23.81
CA MET A 172 4.43 -14.01 -22.42
C MET A 172 4.84 -15.42 -21.99
N ILE A 173 6.13 -15.56 -21.68
CA ILE A 173 6.72 -16.79 -21.15
C ILE A 173 6.75 -16.76 -19.62
N PHE A 174 6.57 -17.90 -18.98
CA PHE A 174 6.56 -18.06 -17.52
C PHE A 174 7.10 -19.43 -17.10
N GLY A 175 7.41 -19.58 -15.80
CA GLY A 175 7.85 -20.86 -15.24
C GLY A 175 9.15 -21.38 -15.86
N GLU A 176 9.19 -22.68 -16.17
CA GLU A 176 10.37 -23.35 -16.73
C GLU A 176 10.78 -22.81 -18.09
N GLU A 177 9.83 -22.48 -18.98
CA GLU A 177 10.15 -21.88 -20.28
C GLU A 177 10.93 -20.58 -20.11
N TYR A 178 10.44 -19.70 -19.22
CA TYR A 178 11.11 -18.45 -18.86
C TYR A 178 12.52 -18.68 -18.31
N ALA A 179 12.68 -19.60 -17.36
CA ALA A 179 13.97 -19.92 -16.77
C ALA A 179 14.97 -20.50 -17.79
N ARG A 180 14.51 -21.34 -18.73
CA ARG A 180 15.33 -21.86 -19.83
C ARG A 180 15.76 -20.76 -20.80
N THR A 181 14.88 -19.81 -21.12
CA THR A 181 15.25 -18.68 -21.99
C THR A 181 16.27 -17.77 -21.31
N ILE A 182 16.10 -17.50 -20.01
CA ILE A 182 17.13 -16.83 -19.21
C ILE A 182 18.43 -17.63 -19.29
N ASN A 183 18.42 -18.94 -19.02
CA ASN A 183 19.62 -19.79 -19.06
C ASN A 183 20.30 -19.83 -20.44
N ALA A 184 19.58 -19.62 -21.54
CA ALA A 184 20.15 -19.49 -22.88
C ALA A 184 20.74 -18.09 -23.19
N SER A 185 20.63 -17.13 -22.26
CA SER A 185 21.04 -15.73 -22.42
C SER A 185 22.36 -15.40 -21.71
N TRP A 186 23.18 -14.51 -22.28
CA TRP A 186 24.38 -13.98 -21.62
C TRP A 186 24.02 -12.93 -20.58
N PHE A 187 23.38 -11.84 -21.02
CA PHE A 187 22.97 -10.73 -20.17
C PHE A 187 21.46 -10.61 -20.10
N VAL A 188 20.93 -10.35 -18.90
CA VAL A 188 19.50 -10.08 -18.70
C VAL A 188 19.34 -8.85 -17.81
N PRO A 189 18.89 -7.71 -18.36
CA PRO A 189 18.67 -6.51 -17.57
C PRO A 189 17.41 -6.57 -16.70
N ALA A 190 17.51 -6.14 -15.46
CA ALA A 190 16.38 -5.96 -14.54
C ALA A 190 16.56 -4.73 -13.65
N CYS A 191 15.47 -4.25 -13.06
CA CYS A 191 15.48 -3.09 -12.17
C CYS A 191 14.43 -3.26 -11.07
N GLY A 192 14.63 -2.52 -9.98
CA GLY A 192 13.79 -2.46 -8.80
C GLY A 192 12.64 -1.46 -8.87
N THR A 193 12.24 -1.05 -10.08
CA THR A 193 11.21 -0.01 -10.32
C THR A 193 11.65 1.37 -9.84
N VAL A 194 10.74 2.35 -9.85
CA VAL A 194 10.94 3.65 -9.17
C VAL A 194 11.22 3.54 -7.67
N ALA A 195 10.93 2.40 -7.05
CA ALA A 195 11.22 2.13 -5.64
C ALA A 195 12.63 1.57 -5.39
N ARG A 196 13.35 1.16 -6.44
CA ARG A 196 14.69 0.54 -6.37
C ARG A 196 14.77 -0.66 -5.42
N GLU A 197 13.69 -1.43 -5.36
CA GLU A 197 13.55 -2.60 -4.50
C GLU A 197 14.10 -3.88 -5.13
N MET A 198 14.33 -4.92 -4.31
CA MET A 198 14.69 -6.23 -4.85
C MET A 198 13.43 -7.00 -5.30
N VAL A 199 13.18 -6.98 -6.60
CA VAL A 199 12.19 -7.87 -7.24
C VAL A 199 12.77 -9.25 -7.55
N ARG A 200 11.90 -10.26 -7.75
CA ARG A 200 12.29 -11.65 -8.04
C ARG A 200 13.27 -11.80 -9.20
N LYS A 201 13.14 -10.99 -10.25
CA LYS A 201 14.04 -11.03 -11.41
C LYS A 201 15.51 -10.87 -11.05
N HIS A 202 15.85 -10.06 -10.06
CA HIS A 202 17.23 -9.93 -9.60
C HIS A 202 17.80 -11.28 -9.12
N LEU A 203 16.95 -12.18 -8.64
CA LEU A 203 17.34 -13.52 -8.18
C LEU A 203 17.16 -14.59 -9.27
N GLU A 204 16.06 -14.54 -10.03
CA GLU A 204 15.75 -15.52 -11.10
C GLU A 204 16.80 -15.54 -12.20
N ILE A 205 17.36 -14.36 -12.54
CA ILE A 205 18.37 -14.19 -13.58
C ILE A 205 19.68 -14.92 -13.23
N PRO A 206 20.38 -14.57 -12.12
CA PRO A 206 21.56 -15.31 -11.70
C PRO A 206 21.22 -16.75 -11.30
N GLY A 207 20.04 -16.99 -10.69
CA GLY A 207 19.57 -18.32 -10.33
C GLY A 207 19.39 -19.27 -11.52
N SER A 208 19.23 -18.73 -12.74
CA SER A 208 19.19 -19.50 -13.99
C SER A 208 20.51 -19.41 -14.78
N ARG A 209 21.61 -19.06 -14.12
CA ARG A 209 22.98 -18.90 -14.66
C ARG A 209 23.14 -17.85 -15.75
N SER A 210 22.58 -16.65 -15.59
CA SER A 210 22.82 -15.56 -16.54
C SER A 210 23.27 -14.29 -15.83
N CYS A 211 24.00 -13.44 -16.55
CA CYS A 211 24.54 -12.22 -15.97
C CYS A 211 23.42 -11.19 -15.77
N LEU A 212 23.17 -10.84 -14.51
CA LEU A 212 22.29 -9.72 -14.17
C LEU A 212 22.96 -8.39 -14.50
N ILE A 213 22.28 -7.54 -15.25
CA ILE A 213 22.60 -6.12 -15.37
C ILE A 213 21.49 -5.33 -14.66
N THR A 214 21.84 -4.43 -13.75
CA THR A 214 20.83 -3.71 -12.96
C THR A 214 21.33 -2.37 -12.44
N GLU A 215 20.45 -1.50 -11.94
CA GLU A 215 20.88 -0.33 -11.19
C GLU A 215 21.50 -0.73 -9.86
N ARG A 216 22.44 0.07 -9.34
CA ARG A 216 22.89 -0.11 -7.96
C ARG A 216 21.80 0.33 -6.99
N SER A 217 21.54 -0.43 -5.92
CA SER A 217 20.72 0.04 -4.80
C SER A 217 21.17 -0.58 -3.47
N PRO A 218 20.94 0.09 -2.32
CA PRO A 218 21.30 -0.46 -1.01
C PRO A 218 20.61 -1.81 -0.71
N VAL A 219 19.42 -2.02 -1.27
CA VAL A 219 18.67 -3.27 -1.10
C VAL A 219 19.36 -4.42 -1.83
N LEU A 220 19.91 -4.19 -3.03
CA LEU A 220 20.64 -5.21 -3.78
C LEU A 220 21.99 -5.51 -3.13
N GLU A 221 22.71 -4.50 -2.67
CA GLU A 221 23.98 -4.69 -1.94
C GLU A 221 23.73 -5.52 -0.66
N ALA A 222 22.65 -5.24 0.07
CA ALA A 222 22.27 -6.03 1.25
C ALA A 222 21.79 -7.45 0.92
N ALA A 223 21.37 -7.71 -0.32
CA ALA A 223 21.11 -9.05 -0.82
C ALA A 223 22.40 -9.77 -1.26
N GLY A 224 23.57 -9.15 -1.13
CA GLY A 224 24.86 -9.74 -1.50
C GLY A 224 25.28 -9.51 -2.94
N PHE A 225 24.60 -8.62 -3.69
CA PHE A 225 25.04 -8.24 -5.03
C PHE A 225 26.24 -7.30 -4.99
N GLU A 226 27.25 -7.62 -5.80
CA GLU A 226 28.50 -6.87 -5.91
C GLU A 226 28.87 -6.66 -7.39
N ASP A 227 29.18 -5.41 -7.73
CA ASP A 227 29.48 -4.96 -9.09
C ASP A 227 30.70 -5.68 -9.66
N MET A 228 30.57 -6.22 -10.86
CA MET A 228 31.61 -6.96 -11.59
C MET A 228 32.13 -8.22 -10.86
N VAL A 229 31.42 -8.69 -9.82
CA VAL A 229 31.72 -9.93 -9.09
C VAL A 229 30.63 -10.96 -9.31
N ASN A 230 29.36 -10.60 -9.10
CA ASN A 230 28.22 -11.51 -9.23
C ASN A 230 27.00 -10.87 -9.95
N CYS A 231 27.10 -9.58 -10.25
CA CYS A 231 26.20 -8.86 -11.16
C CYS A 231 26.96 -7.68 -11.79
N VAL A 232 26.31 -6.99 -12.72
CA VAL A 232 26.78 -5.74 -13.30
C VAL A 232 25.87 -4.60 -12.84
N PHE A 233 26.39 -3.70 -12.00
CA PHE A 233 25.69 -2.45 -11.69
C PHE A 233 26.00 -1.43 -12.77
N ALA A 234 25.01 -0.96 -13.50
CA ALA A 234 25.23 -0.05 -14.63
C ALA A 234 24.17 1.05 -14.72
N ASP A 235 24.53 2.11 -15.43
CA ASP A 235 23.67 3.22 -15.84
C ASP A 235 23.91 3.56 -17.33
N GLU A 236 23.22 4.59 -17.82
CA GLU A 236 23.28 5.01 -19.23
C GLU A 236 24.68 5.37 -19.72
N ASN A 237 25.61 5.68 -18.82
CA ASN A 237 26.94 6.17 -19.17
C ASN A 237 28.01 5.08 -19.19
N ASN A 238 27.76 3.90 -18.61
CA ASN A 238 28.80 2.87 -18.45
C ASN A 238 28.35 1.45 -18.87
N VAL A 239 27.08 1.25 -19.21
CA VAL A 239 26.54 -0.08 -19.49
C VAL A 239 27.22 -0.73 -20.70
N LEU A 240 27.48 0.03 -21.76
CA LEU A 240 28.11 -0.48 -22.98
C LEU A 240 29.58 -0.85 -22.71
N ASP A 241 30.34 0.02 -22.04
CA ASP A 241 31.74 -0.24 -21.69
C ASP A 241 31.92 -1.52 -20.87
N LYS A 242 31.03 -1.75 -19.89
CA LYS A 242 31.06 -2.96 -19.06
C LYS A 242 30.70 -4.20 -19.86
N MET A 243 29.71 -4.11 -20.75
CA MET A 243 29.32 -5.22 -21.62
C MET A 243 30.41 -5.57 -22.63
N ASP A 244 31.01 -4.59 -23.28
CA ASP A 244 32.11 -4.78 -24.23
C ASP A 244 33.32 -5.43 -23.57
N PHE A 245 33.69 -4.92 -22.39
CA PHE A 245 34.75 -5.51 -21.58
C PHE A 245 34.47 -6.99 -21.27
N LEU A 246 33.26 -7.33 -20.81
CA LEU A 246 32.90 -8.71 -20.46
C LEU A 246 32.76 -9.63 -21.68
N PHE A 247 32.29 -9.13 -22.84
CA PHE A 247 32.28 -9.93 -24.07
C PHE A 247 33.69 -10.16 -24.63
N SER A 248 34.62 -9.23 -24.39
CA SER A 248 36.03 -9.39 -24.76
C SER A 248 36.78 -10.38 -23.85
N ASP A 249 36.34 -10.53 -22.59
CA ASP A 249 36.89 -11.45 -21.59
C ASP A 249 35.82 -12.46 -21.13
N LYS A 250 35.65 -13.50 -21.95
CA LYS A 250 34.64 -14.54 -21.69
C LYS A 250 34.88 -15.32 -20.41
N GLU A 251 36.13 -15.49 -19.99
CA GLU A 251 36.45 -16.21 -18.75
C GLU A 251 35.91 -15.44 -17.55
N LYS A 252 36.13 -14.12 -17.54
CA LYS A 252 35.60 -13.25 -16.49
C LYS A 252 34.08 -13.17 -16.50
N LEU A 253 33.44 -13.13 -17.68
CA LEU A 253 31.98 -13.17 -17.78
C LEU A 253 31.40 -14.47 -17.22
N VAL A 254 32.01 -15.61 -17.55
CA VAL A 254 31.59 -16.92 -17.00
C VAL A 254 31.79 -16.96 -15.49
N ALA A 255 32.94 -16.51 -14.98
CA ALA A 255 33.18 -16.46 -13.53
C ALA A 255 32.15 -15.59 -12.80
N LEU A 256 31.80 -14.42 -13.35
CA LEU A 256 30.77 -13.54 -12.79
C LEU A 256 29.39 -14.24 -12.75
N ILE A 257 29.03 -14.93 -13.83
CA ILE A 257 27.77 -15.71 -13.91
C ILE A 257 27.73 -16.82 -12.85
N GLU A 258 28.83 -17.55 -12.68
CA GLU A 258 28.91 -18.63 -11.68
C GLU A 258 28.80 -18.06 -10.25
N ASN A 259 29.49 -16.98 -9.94
CA ASN A 259 29.39 -16.31 -8.64
C ASN A 259 27.95 -15.85 -8.35
N GLY A 260 27.25 -15.29 -9.35
CA GLY A 260 25.84 -14.91 -9.24
C GLY A 260 24.94 -16.11 -8.96
N TYR A 261 25.12 -17.20 -9.70
CA TYR A 261 24.37 -18.44 -9.51
C TYR A 261 24.58 -19.02 -8.10
N GLU A 262 25.84 -19.14 -7.66
CA GLU A 262 26.19 -19.67 -6.34
C GLU A 262 25.61 -18.82 -5.21
N MET A 263 25.73 -17.50 -5.30
CA MET A 263 25.20 -16.57 -4.30
C MET A 263 23.68 -16.75 -4.14
N VAL A 264 22.93 -16.77 -5.25
CA VAL A 264 21.48 -16.94 -5.21
C VAL A 264 21.08 -18.30 -4.65
N HIS A 265 21.69 -19.40 -5.12
CA HIS A 265 21.34 -20.75 -4.66
C HIS A 265 21.74 -21.02 -3.21
N ARG A 266 22.75 -20.31 -2.70
CA ARG A 266 23.19 -20.40 -1.31
C ARG A 266 22.30 -19.60 -0.34
N HIS A 267 21.80 -18.44 -0.77
CA HIS A 267 21.19 -17.46 0.15
C HIS A 267 19.73 -17.08 -0.16
N HIS A 268 19.24 -17.31 -1.37
CA HIS A 268 17.97 -16.76 -1.85
C HIS A 268 16.97 -17.80 -2.38
N THR A 269 17.02 -19.03 -1.87
CA THR A 269 16.00 -20.06 -2.13
C THR A 269 14.95 -20.11 -1.02
N MET A 270 13.88 -20.89 -1.23
CA MET A 270 12.88 -21.19 -0.19
C MET A 270 13.48 -21.69 1.14
N LYS A 271 14.61 -22.39 1.09
CA LYS A 271 15.27 -22.97 2.28
C LYS A 271 15.83 -21.91 3.24
N GLN A 272 16.08 -20.69 2.75
CA GLN A 272 16.59 -19.57 3.55
C GLN A 272 15.48 -18.56 3.89
N ARG A 273 14.22 -19.00 3.93
CA ARG A 273 13.05 -18.13 4.12
C ARG A 273 12.22 -18.55 5.34
N ASP A 274 12.92 -18.87 6.42
CA ASP A 274 12.39 -19.35 7.69
C ASP A 274 11.99 -18.22 8.65
N GLN A 275 11.98 -16.95 8.25
CA GLN A 275 11.73 -15.81 9.14
C GLN A 275 10.38 -15.90 9.89
N ILE A 276 9.33 -16.39 9.22
CA ILE A 276 8.02 -16.62 9.86
C ILE A 276 8.10 -17.74 10.90
N TYR A 277 8.88 -18.79 10.63
CA TYR A 277 9.14 -19.88 11.57
C TYR A 277 9.98 -19.42 12.76
N GLN A 278 11.04 -18.63 12.54
CA GLN A 278 11.82 -18.00 13.61
C GLN A 278 10.93 -17.15 14.50
N TRP A 279 10.07 -16.30 13.92
CA TRP A 279 9.12 -15.51 14.70
C TRP A 279 8.21 -16.38 15.56
N PHE A 280 7.64 -17.43 14.99
CA PHE A 280 6.75 -18.35 15.69
C PHE A 280 7.43 -19.00 16.90
N VAL A 281 8.66 -19.50 16.73
CA VAL A 281 9.44 -20.10 17.82
C VAL A 281 9.75 -19.07 18.91
N LEU A 282 10.25 -17.89 18.53
CA LEU A 282 10.58 -16.84 19.49
C LEU A 282 9.36 -16.31 20.24
N GLN A 283 8.21 -16.21 19.57
CA GLN A 283 6.97 -15.72 20.15
C GLN A 283 6.45 -16.64 21.27
N LYS A 284 6.65 -17.96 21.17
CA LYS A 284 6.25 -18.93 22.20
C LYS A 284 6.98 -18.72 23.54
N GLU A 285 8.19 -18.17 23.49
CA GLU A 285 9.04 -17.94 24.67
C GLU A 285 9.11 -16.45 25.07
N LEU A 286 8.40 -15.58 24.35
CA LEU A 286 8.52 -14.13 24.50
C LEU A 286 7.92 -13.64 25.84
N ARG A 287 8.75 -12.96 26.64
CA ARG A 287 8.30 -12.32 27.89
C ARG A 287 7.67 -10.96 27.64
N SER A 288 6.86 -10.48 28.60
CA SER A 288 6.15 -9.20 28.48
C SER A 288 7.07 -7.97 28.37
N ASP A 289 8.29 -8.06 28.92
CA ASP A 289 9.33 -7.04 28.87
C ASP A 289 10.21 -7.11 27.61
N GLN A 290 9.92 -8.04 26.69
CA GLN A 290 10.69 -8.29 25.49
C GLN A 290 9.91 -7.96 24.22
N ARG A 291 10.64 -7.92 23.09
CA ARG A 291 10.10 -7.86 21.73
C ARG A 291 11.03 -8.55 20.75
N ILE A 292 10.48 -8.94 19.60
CA ILE A 292 11.25 -9.51 18.49
C ILE A 292 11.66 -8.38 17.54
N ILE A 293 12.89 -8.41 17.05
CA ILE A 293 13.40 -7.54 15.99
C ILE A 293 14.07 -8.37 14.90
N GLN A 294 14.30 -7.78 13.74
CA GLN A 294 15.03 -8.40 12.62
C GLN A 294 16.28 -7.58 12.28
N GLU A 295 17.42 -8.24 12.10
CA GLU A 295 18.74 -7.59 11.91
C GLU A 295 18.97 -7.04 10.49
N GLY A 296 17.99 -7.19 9.61
CA GLY A 296 18.02 -6.72 8.23
C GLY A 296 17.02 -7.50 7.38
N PRO A 297 16.72 -7.08 6.14
CA PRO A 297 15.69 -7.73 5.33
C PRO A 297 15.96 -9.22 5.07
N PHE A 298 17.22 -9.64 5.10
CA PHE A 298 17.66 -11.05 4.95
C PHE A 298 18.22 -11.65 6.26
N GLY A 299 18.25 -10.87 7.34
CA GLY A 299 18.81 -11.26 8.63
C GLY A 299 17.85 -12.10 9.47
N ALA A 300 18.41 -12.71 10.51
CA ALA A 300 17.65 -13.48 11.49
C ALA A 300 16.77 -12.58 12.37
N LEU A 301 15.76 -13.19 12.96
CA LEU A 301 14.94 -12.59 14.01
C LEU A 301 15.56 -12.92 15.37
N LYS A 302 15.51 -11.96 16.29
CA LYS A 302 16.00 -12.13 17.66
C LYS A 302 15.15 -11.40 18.69
N VAL A 303 15.22 -11.86 19.93
CA VAL A 303 14.55 -11.23 21.07
C VAL A 303 15.46 -10.18 21.69
N VAL A 304 14.90 -9.00 21.95
CA VAL A 304 15.56 -7.91 22.67
C VAL A 304 14.67 -7.40 23.80
N GLN A 305 15.28 -6.73 24.77
CA GLN A 305 14.55 -6.01 25.82
C GLN A 305 13.73 -4.87 25.19
N ARG A 306 12.49 -4.69 25.63
CA ARG A 306 11.59 -3.65 25.08
C ARG A 306 12.12 -2.23 25.32
N LEU A 307 12.88 -2.04 26.40
CA LEU A 307 13.57 -0.78 26.72
C LEU A 307 14.88 -0.58 25.93
N SER A 308 15.35 -1.60 25.21
CA SER A 308 16.53 -1.48 24.34
C SER A 308 16.26 -0.48 23.21
N ARG A 309 17.31 0.23 22.81
CA ARG A 309 17.28 1.10 21.62
C ARG A 309 17.36 0.30 20.31
N GLU A 310 17.67 -0.99 20.37
CA GLU A 310 17.68 -1.86 19.19
C GLU A 310 16.28 -1.96 18.57
N LYS A 311 16.20 -1.81 17.25
CA LYS A 311 14.98 -1.87 16.45
C LYS A 311 15.20 -2.81 15.27
N THR A 312 14.11 -3.26 14.66
CA THR A 312 14.18 -3.90 13.34
C THR A 312 14.89 -2.98 12.36
N LEU A 313 15.90 -3.52 11.69
CA LEU A 313 16.70 -2.80 10.70
C LEU A 313 16.01 -2.91 9.34
N HIS A 314 15.43 -1.80 8.92
CA HIS A 314 14.81 -1.64 7.60
C HIS A 314 15.79 -0.97 6.65
N ILE A 315 15.83 -1.43 5.40
CA ILE A 315 16.65 -0.81 4.35
C ILE A 315 15.74 0.06 3.47
N SER A 316 16.23 1.26 3.16
CA SER A 316 15.57 2.19 2.25
C SER A 316 16.02 1.92 0.81
N GLY A 317 15.05 1.87 -0.11
CA GLY A 317 15.35 1.76 -1.55
C GLY A 317 15.89 3.06 -2.13
N ILE A 318 15.62 4.20 -1.47
CA ILE A 318 15.92 5.55 -1.96
C ILE A 318 15.24 5.74 -3.33
N GLY A 319 13.94 5.46 -3.36
CA GLY A 319 13.13 5.51 -4.58
C GLY A 319 12.99 6.92 -5.14
N ILE A 320 12.99 7.03 -6.48
CA ILE A 320 12.87 8.32 -7.21
C ILE A 320 11.57 9.03 -6.83
N HIS A 321 10.48 8.27 -6.71
CA HIS A 321 9.16 8.79 -6.37
C HIS A 321 9.09 9.36 -4.94
N LEU A 322 9.83 8.79 -3.97
CA LEU A 322 9.92 9.33 -2.62
C LEU A 322 10.71 10.64 -2.58
N GLU A 323 11.73 10.77 -3.43
CA GLU A 323 12.45 12.04 -3.60
C GLU A 323 11.52 13.13 -4.18
N CYS A 324 10.69 12.80 -5.19
CA CYS A 324 9.65 13.72 -5.67
C CYS A 324 8.69 14.12 -4.54
N LEU A 325 8.24 13.19 -3.70
CA LEU A 325 7.40 13.51 -2.53
C LEU A 325 8.13 14.43 -1.54
N ARG A 326 9.40 14.17 -1.26
CA ARG A 326 10.21 14.96 -0.32
C ARG A 326 10.39 16.40 -0.83
N GLN A 327 10.74 16.58 -2.10
CA GLN A 327 10.87 17.89 -2.73
C GLN A 327 9.53 18.62 -2.77
N GLY A 328 8.45 17.93 -3.12
CA GLY A 328 7.11 18.51 -3.07
C GLY A 328 6.70 18.95 -1.65
N ASN A 329 7.06 18.17 -0.62
CA ASN A 329 6.80 18.51 0.77
C ASN A 329 7.58 19.76 1.20
N LEU A 330 8.84 19.91 0.78
CA LEU A 330 9.63 21.12 1.04
C LEU A 330 9.01 22.34 0.37
N SER A 331 8.70 22.28 -0.92
CA SER A 331 8.03 23.39 -1.63
C SER A 331 6.66 23.72 -1.01
N PHE A 332 5.92 22.71 -0.53
CA PHE A 332 4.66 22.93 0.18
C PHE A 332 4.88 23.72 1.48
N GLN A 333 5.90 23.38 2.27
CA GLN A 333 6.23 24.07 3.53
C GLN A 333 6.66 25.52 3.30
N GLU A 334 7.32 25.81 2.18
CA GLU A 334 7.72 27.16 1.77
C GLU A 334 6.55 27.99 1.19
N GLY A 335 5.36 27.40 1.01
CA GLY A 335 4.22 28.05 0.37
C GLY A 335 4.29 28.08 -1.17
N ASN A 336 5.29 27.43 -1.76
CA ASN A 336 5.50 27.30 -3.21
C ASN A 336 4.60 26.19 -3.80
N TYR A 337 3.29 26.39 -3.74
CA TYR A 337 2.31 25.33 -4.06
C TYR A 337 2.35 24.83 -5.50
N ASP A 338 2.72 25.68 -6.47
CA ASP A 338 2.82 25.26 -7.88
C ASP A 338 4.00 24.31 -8.14
N GLU A 339 5.16 24.59 -7.54
CA GLU A 339 6.30 23.67 -7.57
C GLU A 339 5.95 22.37 -6.84
N ALA A 340 5.30 22.46 -5.68
CA ALA A 340 4.84 21.27 -4.94
C ALA A 340 3.91 20.40 -5.80
N ILE A 341 2.94 21.01 -6.50
CA ILE A 341 2.04 20.31 -7.42
C ILE A 341 2.81 19.63 -8.55
N ALA A 342 3.80 20.29 -9.14
CA ALA A 342 4.63 19.71 -10.19
C ALA A 342 5.33 18.44 -9.71
N ARG A 343 5.96 18.49 -8.52
CA ARG A 343 6.63 17.33 -7.90
C ARG A 343 5.69 16.19 -7.56
N TYR A 344 4.52 16.46 -7.00
CA TYR A 344 3.55 15.40 -6.72
C TYR A 344 2.96 14.79 -8.01
N LYS A 345 2.84 15.57 -9.09
CA LYS A 345 2.43 15.06 -10.41
C LYS A 345 3.50 14.20 -11.08
N GLU A 346 4.79 14.49 -10.90
CA GLU A 346 5.87 13.58 -11.32
C GLU A 346 5.71 12.22 -10.63
N CYS A 347 5.41 12.22 -9.34
CA CYS A 347 5.12 11.00 -8.59
C CYS A 347 3.87 10.27 -9.12
N GLU A 348 2.79 10.99 -9.43
CA GLU A 348 1.58 10.42 -10.04
C GLU A 348 1.83 9.87 -11.45
N HIS A 349 2.70 10.50 -12.23
CA HIS A 349 3.06 9.99 -13.56
C HIS A 349 3.76 8.62 -13.46
N MET A 350 4.64 8.45 -12.48
CA MET A 350 5.32 7.19 -12.18
C MET A 350 4.39 6.14 -11.55
N ILE A 351 3.59 6.56 -10.57
CA ILE A 351 2.69 5.71 -9.79
C ILE A 351 1.30 6.40 -9.70
N PRO A 352 0.41 6.16 -10.69
CA PRO A 352 -0.89 6.85 -10.77
C PRO A 352 -1.81 6.66 -9.56
N TRP A 353 -1.61 5.57 -8.82
CA TRP A 353 -2.41 5.17 -7.67
C TRP A 353 -1.78 5.51 -6.32
N MET A 354 -0.66 6.24 -6.28
CA MET A 354 0.02 6.52 -5.01
C MET A 354 -0.80 7.45 -4.11
N SER A 355 -1.25 6.93 -2.96
CA SER A 355 -2.05 7.65 -1.98
C SER A 355 -1.40 8.94 -1.49
N GLU A 356 -0.11 8.91 -1.18
CA GLU A 356 0.63 10.04 -0.59
C GLU A 356 0.67 11.25 -1.54
N ALA A 357 0.90 11.01 -2.83
CA ALA A 357 0.85 12.04 -3.86
C ALA A 357 -0.57 12.65 -3.97
N LYS A 358 -1.62 11.82 -3.94
CA LYS A 358 -3.02 12.28 -4.00
C LYS A 358 -3.42 13.10 -2.79
N LEU A 359 -3.02 12.69 -1.58
CA LEU A 359 -3.25 13.46 -0.35
C LEU A 359 -2.56 14.83 -0.43
N ASN A 360 -1.30 14.85 -0.85
CA ASN A 360 -0.54 16.08 -0.90
C ASN A 360 -1.00 17.05 -2.01
N LEU A 361 -1.40 16.54 -3.18
CA LEU A 361 -2.08 17.33 -4.22
C LEU A 361 -3.38 17.95 -3.68
N THR A 362 -4.16 17.17 -2.93
CA THR A 362 -5.39 17.66 -2.27
C THR A 362 -5.07 18.85 -1.37
N ARG A 363 -4.04 18.75 -0.52
CA ARG A 363 -3.59 19.85 0.36
C ARG A 363 -3.17 21.09 -0.45
N CYS A 364 -2.41 20.92 -1.52
CA CYS A 364 -2.05 22.04 -2.41
C CYS A 364 -3.28 22.71 -3.02
N PHE A 365 -4.22 21.95 -3.56
CA PHE A 365 -5.43 22.52 -4.18
C PHE A 365 -6.28 23.28 -3.17
N LEU A 366 -6.41 22.79 -1.93
CA LEU A 366 -7.09 23.53 -0.87
C LEU A 366 -6.38 24.86 -0.53
N LYS A 367 -5.05 24.84 -0.45
CA LYS A 367 -4.25 26.07 -0.26
C LYS A 367 -4.35 27.04 -1.43
N LYS A 368 -4.63 26.57 -2.64
CA LYS A 368 -4.84 27.42 -3.83
C LYS A 368 -6.28 27.88 -4.03
N GLY A 369 -7.21 27.51 -3.15
CA GLY A 369 -8.62 27.87 -3.34
C GLY A 369 -9.34 27.03 -4.39
N GLU A 370 -8.87 25.81 -4.68
CA GLU A 370 -9.43 24.87 -5.66
C GLU A 370 -10.13 23.66 -4.98
N PRO A 371 -11.16 23.85 -4.11
CA PRO A 371 -11.70 22.80 -3.26
C PRO A 371 -12.39 21.68 -4.03
N ARG A 372 -12.99 21.98 -5.20
CA ARG A 372 -13.60 20.96 -6.06
C ARG A 372 -12.56 19.97 -6.59
N LYS A 373 -11.41 20.48 -7.03
CA LYS A 373 -10.30 19.65 -7.53
C LYS A 373 -9.66 18.85 -6.41
N ALA A 374 -9.56 19.44 -5.22
CA ALA A 374 -9.16 18.72 -4.02
C ALA A 374 -10.09 17.54 -3.72
N LEU A 375 -11.42 17.76 -3.75
CA LEU A 375 -12.42 16.70 -3.58
C LEU A 375 -12.26 15.59 -4.62
N GLU A 376 -12.15 15.94 -5.90
CA GLU A 376 -11.97 14.95 -6.98
C GLU A 376 -10.66 14.15 -6.80
N THR A 377 -9.61 14.79 -6.31
CA THR A 377 -8.29 14.17 -6.10
C THR A 377 -8.32 13.17 -4.94
N ILE A 378 -8.79 13.56 -3.75
CA ILE A 378 -8.79 12.73 -2.54
C ILE A 378 -9.79 11.57 -2.63
N LEU A 379 -10.83 11.71 -3.46
CA LEU A 379 -11.79 10.64 -3.69
C LEU A 379 -11.17 9.42 -4.37
N ASN A 380 -10.11 9.58 -5.17
CA ASN A 380 -9.49 8.47 -5.89
C ASN A 380 -9.00 7.35 -4.96
N PRO A 381 -8.07 7.60 -4.02
CA PRO A 381 -7.58 6.54 -3.12
C PRO A 381 -8.69 5.99 -2.22
N ILE A 382 -9.62 6.82 -1.73
CA ILE A 382 -10.75 6.38 -0.89
C ILE A 382 -11.66 5.41 -1.65
N GLN A 383 -12.01 5.72 -2.90
CA GLN A 383 -12.85 4.84 -3.73
C GLN A 383 -12.12 3.56 -4.14
N ALA A 384 -10.81 3.65 -4.41
CA ALA A 384 -9.98 2.49 -4.67
C ALA A 384 -10.00 1.52 -3.46
N ASN A 385 -9.82 2.08 -2.26
CA ASN A 385 -9.78 1.34 -1.01
C ASN A 385 -11.14 0.71 -0.61
N LEU A 386 -12.20 1.51 -0.54
CA LEU A 386 -13.52 1.04 -0.09
C LEU A 386 -14.27 0.26 -1.18
N GLY A 387 -14.14 0.67 -2.44
CA GLY A 387 -14.87 0.07 -3.54
C GLY A 387 -14.12 -1.08 -4.19
N SER A 388 -12.96 -0.75 -4.75
CA SER A 388 -12.18 -1.67 -5.58
C SER A 388 -11.53 -2.78 -4.76
N TYR A 389 -10.93 -2.44 -3.62
CA TYR A 389 -10.30 -3.38 -2.70
C TYR A 389 -11.32 -3.99 -1.72
N GLY A 390 -12.32 -3.21 -1.28
CA GLY A 390 -13.36 -3.67 -0.37
C GLY A 390 -12.94 -3.62 1.10
N ALA A 391 -12.18 -2.60 1.49
CA ALA A 391 -11.84 -2.35 2.89
C ALA A 391 -13.10 -1.98 3.70
N HIS A 392 -13.08 -2.28 4.99
CA HIS A 392 -14.20 -1.92 5.88
C HIS A 392 -14.25 -0.42 6.18
N GLU A 393 -13.07 0.20 6.29
CA GLU A 393 -12.88 1.61 6.63
C GLU A 393 -11.74 2.19 5.78
N PRO A 394 -11.82 3.48 5.39
CA PRO A 394 -10.79 4.16 4.63
C PRO A 394 -9.54 4.44 5.48
N ASP A 395 -8.49 4.95 4.86
CA ASP A 395 -7.40 5.56 5.63
C ASP A 395 -7.93 6.78 6.41
N PRO A 396 -7.63 6.89 7.72
CA PRO A 396 -8.20 7.95 8.55
C PRO A 396 -7.71 9.36 8.19
N VAL A 397 -6.50 9.51 7.66
CA VAL A 397 -5.97 10.81 7.21
C VAL A 397 -6.60 11.20 5.88
N GLU A 398 -6.75 10.27 4.94
CA GLU A 398 -7.46 10.52 3.69
C GLU A 398 -8.92 10.91 3.96
N TRP A 399 -9.59 10.21 4.87
CA TRP A 399 -10.96 10.53 5.28
C TRP A 399 -11.05 11.92 5.93
N ALA A 400 -10.10 12.27 6.79
CA ALA A 400 -10.03 13.59 7.40
C ALA A 400 -9.91 14.70 6.33
N TYR A 401 -9.04 14.53 5.32
CA TYR A 401 -8.89 15.51 4.26
C TYR A 401 -10.03 15.52 3.24
N TYR A 402 -10.76 14.42 3.07
CA TYR A 402 -12.03 14.42 2.35
C TYR A 402 -13.06 15.31 3.05
N LEU A 403 -13.18 15.21 4.38
CA LEU A 403 -14.06 16.05 5.17
C LEU A 403 -13.63 17.54 5.14
N VAL A 404 -12.33 17.83 5.26
CA VAL A 404 -11.80 19.21 5.09
C VAL A 404 -12.13 19.75 3.70
N ALA A 405 -11.97 18.96 2.66
CA ALA A 405 -12.29 19.38 1.30
C ALA A 405 -13.79 19.67 1.11
N LEU A 406 -14.69 18.95 1.80
CA LEU A 406 -16.12 19.29 1.86
C LEU A 406 -16.36 20.64 2.54
N LEU A 407 -15.70 20.91 3.67
CA LEU A 407 -15.80 22.19 4.37
C LEU A 407 -15.32 23.35 3.48
N CYS A 408 -14.15 23.22 2.88
CA CYS A 408 -13.62 24.22 1.95
C CYS A 408 -14.50 24.41 0.71
N ASN A 409 -15.29 23.41 0.32
CA ASN A 409 -16.25 23.51 -0.77
C ASN A 409 -17.62 24.07 -0.32
N GLY A 410 -17.77 24.56 0.92
CA GLY A 410 -19.02 25.08 1.48
C GLY A 410 -20.06 24.01 1.81
N GLN A 411 -19.65 22.73 1.90
CA GLN A 411 -20.56 21.58 2.05
C GLN A 411 -20.62 21.07 3.50
N LEU A 412 -20.78 21.98 4.47
CA LEU A 412 -20.80 21.66 5.90
C LEU A 412 -21.81 20.56 6.26
N SER A 413 -23.04 20.63 5.75
CA SER A 413 -24.06 19.61 6.04
C SER A 413 -23.62 18.21 5.56
N GLN A 414 -22.96 18.13 4.40
CA GLN A 414 -22.43 16.85 3.91
C GLN A 414 -21.25 16.38 4.76
N ALA A 415 -20.36 17.28 5.18
CA ALA A 415 -19.25 16.94 6.06
C ALA A 415 -19.76 16.37 7.40
N PHE A 416 -20.78 17.00 7.99
CA PHE A 416 -21.44 16.54 9.21
C PHE A 416 -22.02 15.13 9.08
N ILE A 417 -22.72 14.86 7.99
CA ILE A 417 -23.26 13.53 7.70
C ILE A 417 -22.15 12.49 7.54
N ARG A 418 -21.09 12.82 6.79
CA ARG A 418 -20.01 11.90 6.45
C ARG A 418 -19.12 11.56 7.64
N LYS A 419 -18.93 12.51 8.57
CA LYS A 419 -18.20 12.30 9.81
C LYS A 419 -18.66 11.05 10.57
N GLU A 420 -19.96 10.81 10.63
CA GLU A 420 -20.54 9.69 11.39
C GLU A 420 -20.48 8.34 10.64
N GLN A 421 -20.04 8.33 9.38
CA GLN A 421 -20.08 7.14 8.52
C GLN A 421 -19.13 6.04 9.01
N PHE A 422 -18.00 6.40 9.63
CA PHE A 422 -17.00 5.48 10.17
C PHE A 422 -16.72 5.83 11.63
N SER A 423 -17.74 5.74 12.48
CA SER A 423 -17.67 6.18 13.88
C SER A 423 -16.65 5.43 14.74
N LYS A 424 -16.21 4.23 14.33
CA LYS A 424 -15.15 3.45 15.00
C LYS A 424 -13.74 3.79 14.52
N LEU A 425 -13.62 4.58 13.46
CA LEU A 425 -12.35 5.00 12.89
C LEU A 425 -11.78 6.15 13.71
N VAL A 426 -10.74 5.88 14.50
CA VAL A 426 -10.16 6.85 15.43
C VAL A 426 -8.74 7.18 15.04
N HIS A 427 -8.47 8.47 14.80
CA HIS A 427 -7.13 8.98 14.53
C HIS A 427 -7.02 10.45 14.98
N PRO A 428 -5.87 10.92 15.50
CA PRO A 428 -5.74 12.29 16.00
C PRO A 428 -6.15 13.38 15.00
N VAL A 429 -5.75 13.23 13.73
CA VAL A 429 -6.11 14.20 12.67
C VAL A 429 -7.62 14.17 12.39
N LEU A 430 -8.23 12.99 12.32
CA LEU A 430 -9.66 12.84 12.06
C LEU A 430 -10.49 13.41 13.22
N LYS A 431 -10.04 13.20 14.46
CA LYS A 431 -10.67 13.77 15.66
C LYS A 431 -10.70 15.29 15.61
N LYS A 432 -9.59 15.95 15.23
CA LYS A 432 -9.54 17.41 15.05
C LYS A 432 -10.55 17.89 14.00
N VAL A 433 -10.64 17.20 12.87
CA VAL A 433 -11.63 17.52 11.82
C VAL A 433 -13.06 17.31 12.33
N HIS A 434 -13.30 16.27 13.11
CA HIS A 434 -14.60 16.02 13.73
C HIS A 434 -15.00 17.15 14.70
N GLU A 435 -14.06 17.64 15.50
CA GLU A 435 -14.26 18.80 16.40
C GLU A 435 -14.57 20.07 15.60
N VAL A 436 -13.82 20.36 14.54
CA VAL A 436 -14.08 21.48 13.62
C VAL A 436 -15.48 21.42 13.03
N ILE A 437 -15.87 20.26 12.49
CA ILE A 437 -17.20 20.06 11.92
C ILE A 437 -18.27 20.33 12.96
N ASP A 438 -18.08 19.86 14.19
CA ASP A 438 -19.05 20.09 15.23
C ASP A 438 -19.16 21.55 15.62
N VAL A 439 -18.05 22.28 15.76
CA VAL A 439 -18.07 23.73 16.07
C VAL A 439 -18.74 24.53 14.94
N LEU A 440 -18.52 24.11 13.69
CA LEU A 440 -19.17 24.69 12.53
C LEU A 440 -20.64 24.29 12.41
N HIS A 441 -21.05 23.15 12.92
CA HIS A 441 -22.45 22.71 12.87
C HIS A 441 -23.26 23.18 14.09
N TYR A 442 -22.60 23.29 15.24
CA TYR A 442 -23.17 23.61 16.55
C TYR A 442 -22.43 24.80 17.15
N SER A 443 -23.15 25.84 17.53
CA SER A 443 -22.59 27.09 18.06
C SER A 443 -21.92 26.98 19.45
N GLU A 444 -21.63 25.77 19.95
CA GLU A 444 -21.38 25.53 21.37
C GLU A 444 -20.43 24.35 21.66
N GLU A 445 -19.60 24.52 22.70
CA GLU A 445 -18.55 23.58 23.15
C GLU A 445 -19.02 22.13 23.34
N LEU A 446 -18.16 21.22 22.88
CA LEU A 446 -18.31 19.79 23.07
C LEU A 446 -17.29 19.26 24.08
N LYS A 447 -17.80 18.53 25.06
CA LYS A 447 -16.97 17.64 25.88
C LYS A 447 -16.65 16.38 25.09
N VAL A 448 -15.35 16.21 24.81
CA VAL A 448 -14.73 14.98 24.34
C VAL A 448 -14.81 13.96 25.47
N ASP A 449 -15.40 12.79 25.22
CA ASP A 449 -15.25 11.64 26.10
C ASP A 449 -13.90 10.98 25.76
N PRO A 450 -12.92 10.94 26.68
CA PRO A 450 -11.65 10.28 26.45
C PRO A 450 -11.82 8.78 26.64
N GLY A 451 -12.63 8.15 25.78
CA GLY A 451 -12.61 6.70 25.65
C GLY A 451 -11.21 6.25 25.25
N LYS A 452 -10.73 5.16 25.86
CA LYS A 452 -9.49 4.48 25.43
C LYS A 452 -9.75 3.72 24.13
N GLU A 453 -10.04 4.43 23.06
CA GLU A 453 -10.24 3.83 21.74
C GLU A 453 -8.87 3.58 21.07
N LYS A 454 -8.74 2.43 20.40
CA LYS A 454 -7.52 2.05 19.69
C LYS A 454 -7.31 3.01 18.51
N ILE A 455 -6.18 3.71 18.49
CA ILE A 455 -5.82 4.61 17.38
C ILE A 455 -5.49 3.77 16.13
N ARG A 456 -6.25 3.99 15.06
CA ARG A 456 -6.02 3.40 13.73
C ARG A 456 -4.78 4.04 13.11
N LYS A 457 -3.76 3.25 12.76
CA LYS A 457 -2.58 3.78 12.05
C LYS A 457 -2.89 4.11 10.59
N SER A 458 -2.32 5.20 10.10
CA SER A 458 -2.40 5.63 8.69
C SER A 458 -1.16 5.24 7.91
N ILE A 459 -1.30 5.12 6.58
CA ILE A 459 -0.13 5.07 5.67
C ILE A 459 0.56 6.43 5.55
N HIS A 460 -0.14 7.51 5.89
CA HIS A 460 0.36 8.87 5.76
C HIS A 460 1.09 9.32 7.02
N GLN A 461 2.22 9.99 6.83
CA GLN A 461 2.86 10.77 7.89
C GLN A 461 2.35 12.21 7.81
N VAL A 462 1.45 12.58 8.72
CA VAL A 462 1.11 14.00 8.94
C VAL A 462 2.02 14.50 10.05
N ALA A 463 2.73 15.61 9.80
CA ALA A 463 3.66 16.17 10.79
C ALA A 463 2.95 16.40 12.15
N PRO A 464 3.55 15.98 13.27
CA PRO A 464 2.91 16.01 14.59
C PRO A 464 2.76 17.40 15.22
N HIS A 465 3.13 18.49 14.54
CA HIS A 465 3.12 19.82 15.13
C HIS A 465 1.71 20.40 15.22
N GLU A 466 1.16 20.41 16.44
CA GLU A 466 -0.22 20.83 16.74
C GLU A 466 -0.52 22.30 16.40
N VAL A 467 0.49 23.17 16.45
CA VAL A 467 0.35 24.61 16.16
C VAL A 467 0.18 24.87 14.66
N SER A 468 0.64 23.98 13.77
CA SER A 468 0.57 24.21 12.32
C SER A 468 -0.74 23.76 11.68
N TRP A 469 -1.51 22.85 12.29
CA TRP A 469 -2.67 22.26 11.62
C TRP A 469 -3.87 23.22 11.53
N TYR A 470 -4.20 23.94 12.61
CA TYR A 470 -5.29 24.92 12.57
C TYR A 470 -4.92 26.14 11.73
N GLY A 471 -3.65 26.58 11.75
CA GLY A 471 -3.15 27.59 10.81
C GLY A 471 -3.24 27.10 9.36
N ASP A 472 -3.01 25.81 9.13
CA ASP A 472 -3.18 25.24 7.80
C ASP A 472 -4.64 25.29 7.33
N LEU A 473 -5.57 24.86 8.19
CA LEU A 473 -7.01 24.89 7.93
C LEU A 473 -7.53 26.32 7.72
N HIS A 474 -7.10 27.27 8.55
CA HIS A 474 -7.43 28.70 8.42
C HIS A 474 -7.13 29.21 7.01
N LEU A 475 -5.89 29.02 6.54
CA LEU A 475 -5.49 29.41 5.19
C LEU A 475 -6.31 28.70 4.09
N MET A 476 -6.61 27.41 4.27
CA MET A 476 -7.44 26.66 3.31
C MET A 476 -8.87 27.21 3.25
N LEU A 477 -9.50 27.54 4.38
CA LEU A 477 -10.84 28.10 4.43
C LEU A 477 -10.89 29.49 3.80
N LEU A 478 -9.95 30.37 4.14
CA LEU A 478 -9.87 31.71 3.55
C LEU A 478 -9.67 31.65 2.03
N ASN A 479 -8.71 30.85 1.55
CA ASN A 479 -8.42 30.75 0.12
C ASN A 479 -9.58 30.09 -0.66
N CYS A 480 -10.41 29.28 0.00
CA CYS A 480 -11.62 28.68 -0.59
C CYS A 480 -12.88 29.53 -0.38
N ASN A 481 -12.75 30.81 0.00
CA ASN A 481 -13.87 31.74 0.23
C ASN A 481 -14.85 31.29 1.33
N GLN A 482 -14.37 30.57 2.35
CA GLN A 482 -15.16 30.12 3.50
C GLN A 482 -14.86 30.97 4.75
N SER A 483 -14.84 32.30 4.59
CA SER A 483 -14.49 33.25 5.66
C SER A 483 -15.47 33.19 6.85
N GLU A 484 -16.74 32.82 6.61
CA GLU A 484 -17.71 32.61 7.68
C GLU A 484 -17.31 31.42 8.57
N TYR A 485 -16.88 30.31 7.98
CA TYR A 485 -16.44 29.14 8.73
C TYR A 485 -15.18 29.46 9.53
N ASP A 486 -14.25 30.16 8.89
CA ASP A 486 -13.02 30.61 9.54
C ASP A 486 -13.30 31.54 10.74
N SER A 487 -14.15 32.55 10.56
CA SER A 487 -14.51 33.50 11.62
C SER A 487 -15.15 32.80 12.82
N ARG A 488 -16.00 31.80 12.57
CA ARG A 488 -16.64 31.00 13.62
C ARG A 488 -15.65 30.12 14.38
N LEU A 489 -14.69 29.51 13.69
CA LEU A 489 -13.62 28.74 14.32
C LEU A 489 -12.70 29.64 15.14
N HIS A 490 -12.34 30.81 14.61
CA HIS A 490 -11.53 31.79 15.34
C HIS A 490 -12.21 32.27 16.62
N ALA A 491 -13.52 32.57 16.55
CA ALA A 491 -14.32 32.93 17.72
C ALA A 491 -14.42 31.79 18.75
N TRP A 492 -14.39 30.53 18.33
CA TRP A 492 -14.38 29.39 19.24
C TRP A 492 -13.03 29.23 19.95
N TYR A 493 -11.92 29.37 19.23
CA TYR A 493 -10.57 29.29 19.80
C TYR A 493 -10.18 30.44 20.72
N THR A 494 -10.81 31.61 20.57
CA THR A 494 -10.49 32.83 21.32
C THR A 494 -11.42 33.09 22.51
N LYS A 495 -12.48 32.29 22.70
CA LYS A 495 -13.38 32.41 23.86
C LYS A 495 -12.69 31.87 25.13
N GLU A 496 -12.52 32.75 26.12
CA GLU A 496 -12.29 32.36 27.53
C GLU A 496 -13.53 31.62 28.08
N GLU A 497 -13.29 30.59 28.90
CA GLU A 497 -14.31 29.70 29.47
C GLU A 497 -15.38 30.48 30.27
N ASP A 498 -16.63 30.47 29.81
CA ASP A 498 -17.81 30.88 30.60
C ASP A 498 -18.65 29.65 30.97
N PRO A 499 -18.72 29.25 32.26
CA PRO A 499 -19.42 28.07 32.70
C PRO A 499 -20.88 28.39 33.03
N SER A 500 -21.81 28.19 32.09
CA SER A 500 -23.23 28.06 32.45
C SER A 500 -23.93 26.85 31.82
N VAL A 501 -24.67 26.18 32.69
CA VAL A 501 -25.15 24.79 32.56
C VAL A 501 -26.59 24.80 32.04
N VAL A 502 -26.78 24.82 30.73
CA VAL A 502 -28.06 24.42 30.09
C VAL A 502 -27.82 23.77 28.70
N LYS A 503 -27.18 22.58 28.63
CA LYS A 503 -26.83 21.93 27.32
C LYS A 503 -27.18 20.45 27.12
N ARG A 504 -27.80 19.72 28.06
CA ARG A 504 -27.94 18.24 27.93
C ARG A 504 -29.12 17.74 27.09
N LEU A 505 -30.27 18.42 27.06
CA LEU A 505 -31.49 17.88 26.44
C LEU A 505 -31.54 17.99 24.90
N LYS A 506 -30.94 19.04 24.30
CA LYS A 506 -30.94 19.22 22.83
C LYS A 506 -29.98 18.25 22.12
N LYS A 507 -28.85 17.90 22.74
CA LYS A 507 -27.88 16.91 22.21
C LYS A 507 -28.51 15.52 22.02
N TRP A 508 -29.33 15.06 22.97
CA TRP A 508 -29.95 13.73 22.91
C TRP A 508 -30.95 13.59 21.76
N ILE A 509 -31.80 14.60 21.53
CA ILE A 509 -32.83 14.55 20.48
C ILE A 509 -32.19 14.57 19.08
N LEU A 510 -31.10 15.32 18.90
CA LEU A 510 -30.40 15.47 17.62
C LEU A 510 -29.46 14.30 17.28
N VAL A 511 -28.74 13.75 18.27
CA VAL A 511 -28.00 12.49 18.10
C VAL A 511 -28.96 11.34 17.78
N LEU A 512 -30.18 11.36 18.34
CA LEU A 512 -31.22 10.42 17.92
C LEU A 512 -31.59 10.63 16.45
N HIS A 513 -31.79 11.88 16.02
CA HIS A 513 -32.18 12.20 14.64
C HIS A 513 -31.11 11.82 13.61
N SER A 514 -29.84 12.13 13.87
CA SER A 514 -28.73 11.71 13.01
C SER A 514 -28.61 10.20 12.98
N ASN A 515 -28.68 9.51 14.13
CA ASN A 515 -28.63 8.05 14.18
C ASN A 515 -29.81 7.38 13.49
N ILE A 516 -31.03 7.93 13.59
CA ILE A 516 -32.21 7.42 12.88
C ILE A 516 -32.02 7.58 11.38
N TRP A 517 -31.54 8.75 10.95
CA TRP A 517 -31.31 9.04 9.54
C TRP A 517 -30.14 8.23 8.95
N LEU A 518 -29.05 8.03 9.70
CA LEU A 518 -27.94 7.12 9.37
C LEU A 518 -28.41 5.68 9.31
N LYS A 519 -29.18 5.19 10.29
CA LYS A 519 -29.78 3.85 10.24
C LYS A 519 -30.67 3.69 9.01
N GLY A 520 -31.49 4.71 8.69
CA GLY A 520 -32.29 4.72 7.47
C GLY A 520 -31.45 4.67 6.20
N ILE A 521 -30.35 5.42 6.14
CA ILE A 521 -29.39 5.42 5.03
C ILE A 521 -28.66 4.10 4.91
N THR A 522 -28.18 3.53 6.00
CA THR A 522 -27.52 2.21 6.00
C THR A 522 -28.50 1.16 5.51
N LEU A 523 -29.73 1.15 6.03
CA LEU A 523 -30.77 0.22 5.61
C LEU A 523 -31.16 0.41 4.13
N LEU A 524 -31.18 1.65 3.63
CA LEU A 524 -31.38 1.94 2.21
C LEU A 524 -30.18 1.51 1.35
N ASN A 525 -28.95 1.68 1.82
CA ASN A 525 -27.76 1.20 1.11
C ASN A 525 -27.75 -0.33 1.04
N ASP A 526 -28.01 -1.01 2.15
CA ASP A 526 -28.13 -2.47 2.23
C ASP A 526 -29.24 -2.97 1.30
N LEU A 527 -30.41 -2.32 1.33
CA LEU A 527 -31.52 -2.63 0.44
C LEU A 527 -31.14 -2.44 -1.04
N PHE A 528 -30.49 -1.34 -1.39
CA PHE A 528 -30.08 -1.08 -2.77
C PHE A 528 -28.97 -2.04 -3.23
N GLU A 529 -28.13 -2.51 -2.32
CA GLU A 529 -27.13 -3.56 -2.60
C GLU A 529 -27.81 -4.92 -2.85
N ILE A 530 -28.76 -5.31 -2.00
CA ILE A 530 -29.61 -6.51 -2.21
C ILE A 530 -30.32 -6.43 -3.56
N LEU A 531 -30.87 -5.26 -3.90
CA LEU A 531 -31.56 -4.99 -5.16
C LEU A 531 -30.60 -4.77 -6.35
N LYS A 532 -29.29 -4.84 -6.16
CA LYS A 532 -28.25 -4.62 -7.18
C LYS A 532 -28.40 -3.29 -7.92
N ILE A 533 -28.91 -2.25 -7.26
CA ILE A 533 -29.05 -0.91 -7.83
C ILE A 533 -27.68 -0.20 -7.76
N PRO A 534 -27.05 0.11 -8.91
CA PRO A 534 -25.68 0.61 -8.94
C PRO A 534 -25.56 1.95 -8.22
N ASN A 535 -24.53 2.07 -7.38
CA ASN A 535 -24.18 3.33 -6.74
C ASN A 535 -23.56 4.29 -7.76
N ARG A 536 -23.90 5.58 -7.66
CA ARG A 536 -23.37 6.63 -8.55
C ARG A 536 -21.87 6.85 -8.34
N ARG A 537 -21.40 6.69 -7.11
CA ARG A 537 -19.97 6.78 -6.74
C ARG A 537 -19.51 5.39 -6.33
N LYS A 538 -18.58 4.79 -7.07
CA LYS A 538 -18.00 3.50 -6.69
C LYS A 538 -17.36 3.64 -5.30
N GLY A 539 -17.73 2.78 -4.36
CA GLY A 539 -17.12 2.73 -3.03
C GLY A 539 -17.58 3.76 -1.98
N LEU A 540 -18.42 4.75 -2.33
CA LEU A 540 -18.99 5.68 -1.33
C LEU A 540 -20.50 5.58 -1.26
N PRO A 541 -21.08 5.16 -0.12
CA PRO A 541 -22.53 5.08 0.06
C PRO A 541 -23.21 6.43 -0.22
N SER A 542 -24.43 6.39 -0.74
CA SER A 542 -25.21 7.59 -0.98
C SER A 542 -25.69 8.18 0.35
N VAL A 543 -25.72 9.51 0.45
CA VAL A 543 -26.09 10.22 1.69
C VAL A 543 -27.10 11.33 1.48
N SER A 544 -27.74 11.43 0.31
CA SER A 544 -28.85 12.36 0.13
C SER A 544 -30.03 11.67 -0.52
N ILE A 545 -31.24 12.07 -0.13
CA ILE A 545 -32.50 11.57 -0.68
C ILE A 545 -32.53 11.75 -2.21
N GLU A 546 -31.98 12.86 -2.70
CA GLU A 546 -31.83 13.15 -4.14
C GLU A 546 -30.98 12.10 -4.85
N ASP A 547 -29.87 11.69 -4.23
CA ASP A 547 -28.95 10.73 -4.82
C ASP A 547 -29.54 9.30 -4.77
N TYR A 548 -30.37 8.97 -3.76
CA TYR A 548 -31.23 7.78 -3.75
C TYR A 548 -32.32 7.82 -4.83
N ALA A 549 -33.00 8.95 -5.03
CA ALA A 549 -34.01 9.11 -6.07
C ALA A 549 -33.41 8.93 -7.47
N VAL A 550 -32.21 9.48 -7.70
CA VAL A 550 -31.46 9.29 -8.95
C VAL A 550 -31.02 7.83 -9.14
N ARG A 551 -30.52 7.16 -8.08
CA ARG A 551 -30.15 5.74 -8.11
C ARG A 551 -31.36 4.86 -8.46
N LEU A 552 -32.49 5.09 -7.80
CA LEU A 552 -33.74 4.35 -8.04
C LEU A 552 -34.22 4.56 -9.48
N GLY A 553 -34.22 5.80 -9.98
CA GLY A 553 -34.58 6.10 -11.36
C GLY A 553 -33.68 5.42 -12.40
N LYS A 554 -32.37 5.31 -12.13
CA LYS A 554 -31.42 4.58 -13.00
C LYS A 554 -31.59 3.06 -12.90
N GLY A 555 -31.82 2.51 -11.71
CA GLY A 555 -32.11 1.09 -11.50
C GLY A 555 -33.35 0.64 -12.27
N LEU A 556 -34.43 1.41 -12.17
CA LEU A 556 -35.68 1.16 -12.90
C LEU A 556 -35.50 1.24 -14.42
N LYS A 557 -34.66 2.16 -14.92
CA LYS A 557 -34.28 2.23 -16.35
C LYS A 557 -33.46 1.02 -16.80
N ALA A 558 -32.48 0.59 -16.00
CA ALA A 558 -31.65 -0.56 -16.31
C ALA A 558 -32.46 -1.86 -16.32
N GLU A 559 -33.40 -2.04 -15.39
CA GLU A 559 -34.29 -3.20 -15.34
C GLU A 559 -35.29 -3.22 -16.51
N LYS A 560 -35.84 -2.06 -16.91
CA LYS A 560 -36.66 -1.93 -18.12
C LYS A 560 -35.90 -2.31 -19.39
N LEU A 561 -34.65 -1.85 -19.54
CA LEU A 561 -33.79 -2.24 -20.67
C LEU A 561 -33.49 -3.74 -20.65
N ARG A 562 -33.22 -4.32 -19.47
CA ARG A 562 -32.95 -5.76 -19.33
C ARG A 562 -34.16 -6.63 -19.69
N LYS A 563 -35.38 -6.19 -19.35
CA LYS A 563 -36.62 -6.86 -19.77
C LYS A 563 -36.89 -6.70 -21.28
N PHE A 564 -36.48 -5.58 -21.88
CA PHE A 564 -36.62 -5.33 -23.31
C PHE A 564 -35.67 -6.17 -24.18
N PHE A 565 -34.48 -6.52 -23.68
CA PHE A 565 -33.51 -7.38 -24.40
C PHE A 565 -33.65 -8.88 -24.10
N ASN A 566 -34.53 -9.26 -23.16
CA ASN A 566 -34.83 -10.65 -22.80
C ASN A 566 -36.19 -11.13 -23.36
N HIS A 567 -36.77 -10.37 -24.29
CA HIS A 567 -37.88 -10.73 -25.17
C HIS A 567 -37.42 -10.54 -26.60
#